data_AF-A0ABD5T9N3-F1
#
_entry.id   AF-A0ABD5T9N3-F1
#
_cell.length_a   1.000
_cell.length_b   1.000
_cell.length_c   1.000
_cell.angle_alpha   90.00
_cell.angle_beta   90.00
_cell.angle_gamma   90.00
#
_symmetry.space_group_name_H-M   'P 1'
#
loop_
_entity.id
_entity.type
_entity.pdbx_description
1 polymer ?
#
loop_
_entity_poly.entity_id
_entity_poly.type
_entity_poly.pdbx_seq_one_letter_code
_entity_poly.pdbx_strand_id
1 'polypeptide(L)'
;MNRSERGQSEVIGVVLLLGITVAAVTATVATGSVALGLITDEARSSGVENGMSQLSSQSSLVALGETDARRFDLGSVDGGQLRLNESAGHVEVRIENGTDGETTVYNDSIGTLEYVGEERTVALQGGGVWTSSNGYGRMISPPEYHYRGTTLTFPIVRLTGTEQTPQRGTGTVSRSAGDPDAVTATRNPLENGTVVVEVQSDYYEGWYEFFSQRADGSVTKYDANQTTVARLVVPDEVTFDRPLSVTTVGGYSHKGGSDKELSETQYKEDVTVPSPNAHIADMVELASDDNDNSDESCVNTDGFDGCGTIGPGTYYFDNDPTVNDDLDFDTTDGDVTVVVDGDFNIGSNNLTIVDDSDNSVTYYINGSLDLQGDPFVGTEEDSIDADRTQFYVAEGFLDGSGGDGNPTIEAIVYAPNADVETRGNPTLRGAFVTNSLETRGNPQLEYDTDLAEMEITITGGTGQNPITYLHVSENVVEVEFD
;
A
#
# COMPACT_ATOMS: atom_id res chain seq x y z
N MET A 1 94.87 -15.10 35.48
CA MET A 1 94.38 -13.76 35.87
C MET A 1 94.27 -12.95 34.58
N ASN A 2 93.12 -12.85 33.92
CA ASN A 2 91.88 -12.08 34.15
C ASN A 2 91.84 -10.79 33.28
N ARG A 3 90.74 -10.65 32.51
CA ARG A 3 90.19 -9.47 31.78
C ARG A 3 90.90 -9.06 30.48
N SER A 4 90.23 -8.80 29.35
CA SER A 4 88.91 -8.16 29.17
C SER A 4 88.16 -8.64 27.91
N GLU A 5 87.08 -9.40 28.10
CA GLU A 5 85.93 -9.43 27.19
C GLU A 5 84.88 -8.43 27.72
N ARG A 6 85.15 -7.13 27.55
CA ARG A 6 84.23 -6.05 27.93
C ARG A 6 84.41 -4.91 26.93
N GLY A 7 83.66 -4.95 25.84
CA GLY A 7 83.70 -3.92 24.79
C GLY A 7 82.77 -4.22 23.62
N GLN A 8 82.46 -5.50 23.36
CA GLN A 8 81.51 -5.85 22.30
C GLN A 8 80.04 -5.83 22.74
N SER A 9 79.75 -6.16 24.00
CA SER A 9 78.35 -6.20 24.49
C SER A 9 77.67 -4.83 24.51
N GLU A 10 78.42 -3.75 24.70
CA GLU A 10 77.89 -2.38 24.71
C GLU A 10 77.54 -1.91 23.28
N VAL A 11 78.40 -2.21 22.30
CA VAL A 11 78.15 -1.90 20.88
C VAL A 11 76.99 -2.71 20.34
N ILE A 12 76.91 -4.01 20.67
CA ILE A 12 75.79 -4.87 20.28
C ILE A 12 74.47 -4.38 20.91
N GLY A 13 74.50 -3.96 22.18
CA GLY A 13 73.32 -3.42 22.86
C GLY A 13 72.79 -2.13 22.22
N VAL A 14 73.68 -1.22 21.83
CA VAL A 14 73.31 0.03 21.13
C VAL A 14 72.74 -0.26 19.74
N VAL A 15 73.34 -1.18 18.97
CA VAL A 15 72.84 -1.56 17.64
C VAL A 15 71.48 -2.24 17.73
N LEU A 16 71.26 -3.10 18.73
CA LEU A 16 69.96 -3.75 18.96
C LEU A 16 68.88 -2.76 19.37
N LEU A 17 69.19 -1.83 20.28
CA LEU A 17 68.25 -0.76 20.67
C LEU A 17 67.90 0.12 19.46
N LEU A 18 68.89 0.51 18.65
CA LEU A 18 68.65 1.28 17.44
C LEU A 18 67.77 0.49 16.45
N GLY A 19 68.07 -0.79 16.24
CA GLY A 19 67.27 -1.66 15.38
C GLY A 19 65.82 -1.80 15.83
N ILE A 20 65.58 -2.01 17.13
CA ILE A 20 64.24 -2.13 17.71
C ILE A 20 63.50 -0.80 17.66
N THR A 21 64.16 0.33 17.95
CA THR A 21 63.51 1.66 17.87
C THR A 21 63.11 2.01 16.44
N VAL A 22 63.98 1.75 15.46
CA VAL A 22 63.64 1.95 14.05
C VAL A 22 62.49 1.04 13.65
N ALA A 23 62.54 -0.25 14.01
CA ALA A 23 61.46 -1.19 13.71
C ALA A 23 60.11 -0.76 14.35
N ALA A 24 60.14 -0.30 15.60
CA ALA A 24 58.95 0.17 16.31
C ALA A 24 58.37 1.45 15.70
N VAL A 25 59.22 2.42 15.33
CA VAL A 25 58.80 3.65 14.66
C VAL A 25 58.24 3.33 13.27
N THR A 26 58.91 2.49 12.48
CA THR A 26 58.43 2.08 11.16
C THR A 26 57.09 1.35 11.24
N ALA A 27 56.93 0.43 12.19
CA ALA A 27 55.66 -0.26 12.41
C ALA A 27 54.54 0.71 12.81
N THR A 28 54.83 1.63 13.74
CA THR A 28 53.85 2.63 14.20
C THR A 28 53.42 3.56 13.07
N VAL A 29 54.37 4.04 12.27
CA VAL A 29 54.08 4.91 11.12
C VAL A 29 53.23 4.17 10.10
N ALA A 30 53.59 2.92 9.74
CA ALA A 30 52.83 2.13 8.77
C ALA A 30 51.38 1.89 9.21
N THR A 31 51.16 1.49 10.46
CA THR A 31 49.81 1.30 11.01
C THR A 31 49.06 2.63 11.14
N GLY A 32 49.74 3.70 11.55
CA GLY A 32 49.17 5.04 11.64
C GLY A 32 48.71 5.59 10.29
N SER A 33 49.45 5.34 9.21
CA SER A 33 49.05 5.78 7.86
C SER A 33 47.79 5.09 7.35
N VAL A 34 47.59 3.80 7.65
CA VAL A 34 46.36 3.08 7.26
C VAL A 34 45.16 3.61 8.05
N ALA A 35 45.30 3.80 9.36
CA ALA A 35 44.23 4.33 10.19
C ALA A 35 43.87 5.79 9.84
N LEU A 36 44.86 6.61 9.49
CA LEU A 36 44.63 7.99 9.04
C LEU A 36 43.92 8.06 7.69
N GLY A 37 44.19 7.13 6.76
CA GLY A 37 43.47 7.04 5.49
C GLY A 37 41.97 6.86 5.70
N LEU A 38 41.59 5.81 6.44
CA LEU A 38 40.19 5.49 6.76
C LEU A 38 39.46 6.65 7.45
N ILE A 39 40.10 7.33 8.41
CA ILE A 39 39.50 8.50 9.09
C ILE A 39 39.30 9.69 8.12
N THR A 40 40.23 9.86 7.17
CA THR A 40 40.15 10.94 6.19
C THR A 40 39.01 10.71 5.20
N ASP A 41 38.77 9.47 4.79
CA ASP A 41 37.74 9.13 3.81
C ASP A 41 36.32 9.18 4.41
N GLU A 42 36.16 8.76 5.67
CA GLU A 42 34.91 8.94 6.44
C GLU A 42 34.57 10.43 6.63
N ALA A 43 35.56 11.23 7.00
CA ALA A 43 35.36 12.67 7.20
C ALA A 43 35.00 13.40 5.89
N ARG A 44 35.55 12.96 4.75
CA ARG A 44 35.19 13.48 3.41
C ARG A 44 33.76 13.13 3.03
N SER A 45 33.37 11.86 3.18
CA SER A 45 32.01 11.41 2.86
C SER A 45 30.99 12.16 3.72
N SER A 46 31.24 12.29 5.02
CA SER A 46 30.43 13.13 5.93
C SER A 46 30.35 14.59 5.50
N GLY A 47 31.43 15.16 4.95
CA GLY A 47 31.44 16.52 4.42
C GLY A 47 30.50 16.68 3.22
N VAL A 48 30.57 15.74 2.28
CA VAL A 48 29.69 15.70 1.11
C VAL A 48 28.23 15.44 1.50
N GLU A 49 27.96 14.58 2.48
CA GLU A 49 26.60 14.35 2.99
C GLU A 49 25.95 15.65 3.52
N ASN A 50 26.70 16.45 4.29
CA ASN A 50 26.23 17.74 4.77
C ASN A 50 26.04 18.73 3.62
N GLY A 51 26.98 18.79 2.67
CA GLY A 51 26.90 19.64 1.49
C GLY A 51 25.70 19.29 0.60
N MET A 52 25.44 18.00 0.38
CA MET A 52 24.29 17.50 -0.37
C MET A 52 22.98 17.78 0.35
N SER A 53 22.93 17.67 1.68
CA SER A 53 21.74 18.03 2.48
C SER A 53 21.46 19.52 2.40
N GLN A 54 22.50 20.36 2.42
CA GLN A 54 22.34 21.79 2.20
C GLN A 54 21.88 22.10 0.77
N LEU A 55 22.43 21.43 -0.24
CA LEU A 55 22.01 21.55 -1.63
C LEU A 55 20.54 21.13 -1.79
N SER A 56 20.12 19.97 -1.26
CA SER A 56 18.72 19.52 -1.21
C SER A 56 17.80 20.62 -0.67
N SER A 57 18.14 21.18 0.49
CA SER A 57 17.37 22.27 1.09
C SER A 57 17.31 23.51 0.21
N GLN A 58 18.43 23.93 -0.39
CA GLN A 58 18.42 25.07 -1.31
C GLN A 58 17.62 24.78 -2.59
N SER A 59 17.71 23.57 -3.15
CA SER A 59 16.95 23.14 -4.30
C SER A 59 15.44 23.18 -4.02
N SER A 60 15.00 22.76 -2.83
CA SER A 60 13.60 22.86 -2.40
C SER A 60 13.12 24.34 -2.33
N LEU A 61 13.94 25.25 -1.76
CA LEU A 61 13.61 26.69 -1.70
C LEU A 61 13.52 27.36 -3.08
N VAL A 62 14.40 26.96 -4.01
CA VAL A 62 14.44 27.47 -5.38
C VAL A 62 13.27 26.89 -6.21
N ALA A 63 12.99 25.60 -6.04
CA ALA A 63 11.84 24.90 -6.61
C ALA A 63 10.51 25.56 -6.22
N LEU A 64 10.33 25.85 -4.93
CA LEU A 64 9.11 26.46 -4.37
C LEU A 64 9.02 27.98 -4.61
N GLY A 65 10.01 28.58 -5.30
CA GLY A 65 9.93 29.94 -5.83
C GLY A 65 10.32 31.06 -4.85
N GLU A 66 11.03 30.78 -3.76
CA GLU A 66 11.48 31.82 -2.83
C GLU A 66 12.72 32.58 -3.34
N THR A 67 13.49 32.02 -4.26
CA THR A 67 14.68 32.66 -4.89
C THR A 67 15.00 32.02 -6.24
N ASP A 68 15.47 32.80 -7.22
CA ASP A 68 15.77 32.30 -8.60
C ASP A 68 17.03 31.42 -8.70
N ALA A 69 18.04 31.67 -7.84
CA ALA A 69 19.28 30.91 -7.82
C ALA A 69 19.99 30.97 -6.45
N ARG A 70 20.74 29.92 -6.11
CA ARG A 70 21.55 29.80 -4.89
C ARG A 70 22.91 29.19 -5.18
N ARG A 71 23.95 29.60 -4.47
CA ARG A 71 25.27 28.98 -4.55
C ARG A 71 25.37 27.81 -3.57
N PHE A 72 26.03 26.73 -3.97
CA PHE A 72 26.30 25.59 -3.10
C PHE A 72 27.79 25.25 -3.07
N ASP A 73 28.19 24.53 -2.03
CA ASP A 73 29.54 24.00 -1.82
C ASP A 73 29.41 22.63 -1.16
N LEU A 74 29.79 21.57 -1.89
CA LEU A 74 29.82 20.19 -1.40
C LEU A 74 31.09 19.86 -0.61
N GLY A 75 31.99 20.83 -0.45
CA GLY A 75 33.30 20.66 0.16
C GLY A 75 34.33 20.04 -0.77
N SER A 76 35.36 19.44 -0.18
CA SER A 76 36.43 18.77 -0.91
C SER A 76 35.96 17.44 -1.46
N VAL A 77 35.74 17.38 -2.78
CA VAL A 77 35.43 16.15 -3.52
C VAL A 77 36.68 15.39 -3.99
N ASP A 78 37.87 15.87 -3.62
CA ASP A 78 39.16 15.21 -3.87
C ASP A 78 39.20 13.82 -3.20
N GLY A 79 39.19 12.75 -4.01
CA GLY A 79 39.18 11.36 -3.54
C GLY A 79 37.94 10.55 -3.96
N GLY A 80 36.98 11.19 -4.62
CA GLY A 80 35.84 10.53 -5.25
C GLY A 80 35.51 11.12 -6.61
N GLN A 81 34.39 10.68 -7.20
CA GLN A 81 33.90 11.20 -8.47
C GLN A 81 32.46 11.70 -8.32
N LEU A 82 32.22 12.95 -8.75
CA LEU A 82 30.87 13.47 -8.91
C LEU A 82 30.30 13.07 -10.28
N ARG A 83 29.04 12.66 -10.31
CA ARG A 83 28.30 12.34 -11.52
C ARG A 83 26.88 12.85 -11.45
N LEU A 84 26.45 13.62 -12.45
CA LEU A 84 25.05 13.95 -12.67
C LEU A 84 24.50 13.06 -13.79
N ASN A 85 23.47 12.29 -13.49
CA ASN A 85 22.74 11.49 -14.46
C ASN A 85 21.26 11.88 -14.44
N GLU A 86 20.84 12.63 -15.46
CA GLU A 86 19.48 13.15 -15.58
C GLU A 86 18.44 12.05 -15.81
N SER A 87 18.84 10.91 -16.36
CA SER A 87 17.96 9.76 -16.61
C SER A 87 17.93 8.75 -15.47
N ALA A 88 18.63 9.01 -14.36
CA ALA A 88 18.66 8.12 -13.19
C ALA A 88 17.55 8.44 -12.21
N GLY A 89 16.91 7.39 -11.70
CA GLY A 89 15.74 7.51 -10.82
C GLY A 89 14.50 7.87 -11.62
N HIS A 90 13.43 7.11 -11.41
CA HIS A 90 12.17 7.31 -12.12
C HIS A 90 11.03 7.35 -11.11
N VAL A 91 10.13 8.33 -11.23
CA VAL A 91 8.91 8.39 -10.42
C VAL A 91 7.72 8.30 -11.35
N GLU A 92 6.81 7.41 -10.99
CA GLU A 92 5.48 7.37 -11.57
C GLU A 92 4.44 7.61 -10.46
N VAL A 93 3.51 8.53 -10.72
CA VAL A 93 2.30 8.69 -9.93
C VAL A 93 1.13 8.42 -10.86
N ARG A 94 0.30 7.44 -10.50
CA ARG A 94 -0.88 7.07 -11.27
C ARG A 94 -2.06 6.75 -10.37
N ILE A 95 -3.25 6.84 -10.94
CA ILE A 95 -4.50 6.49 -10.27
C ILE A 95 -5.07 5.28 -10.98
N GLU A 96 -5.17 4.16 -10.27
CA GLU A 96 -5.78 2.92 -10.74
C GLU A 96 -7.28 2.94 -10.40
N ASN A 97 -8.14 3.00 -11.41
CA ASN A 97 -9.61 2.98 -11.24
C ASN A 97 -10.18 1.63 -11.69
N GLY A 98 -9.63 0.53 -11.18
CA GLY A 98 -10.09 -0.83 -11.51
C GLY A 98 -10.27 -1.06 -13.02
N THR A 99 -11.52 -1.27 -13.45
CA THR A 99 -11.93 -1.55 -14.83
C THR A 99 -11.93 -0.34 -15.78
N ASP A 100 -11.94 0.89 -15.25
CA ASP A 100 -11.92 2.13 -16.06
C ASP A 100 -10.51 2.49 -16.57
N GLY A 101 -9.50 1.72 -16.19
CA GLY A 101 -8.10 1.89 -16.57
C GLY A 101 -7.30 2.71 -15.57
N GLU A 102 -6.12 3.14 -16.00
CA GLU A 102 -5.22 3.94 -15.18
C GLU A 102 -5.03 5.35 -15.75
N THR A 103 -4.94 6.35 -14.86
CA THR A 103 -4.59 7.72 -15.24
C THR A 103 -3.20 8.04 -14.70
N THR A 104 -2.24 8.24 -15.60
CA THR A 104 -0.90 8.73 -15.24
C THR A 104 -0.93 10.22 -14.90
N VAL A 105 -0.60 10.55 -13.65
CA VAL A 105 -0.50 11.92 -13.14
C VAL A 105 0.89 12.49 -13.39
N TYR A 106 1.93 11.69 -13.17
CA TYR A 106 3.33 12.03 -13.44
C TYR A 106 4.09 10.77 -13.83
N ASN A 107 5.00 10.86 -14.81
CA ASN A 107 5.87 9.75 -15.20
C ASN A 107 7.11 10.32 -15.89
N ASP A 108 8.18 10.54 -15.12
CA ASP A 108 9.47 10.96 -15.67
C ASP A 108 10.64 10.60 -14.73
N SER A 109 11.82 10.66 -15.32
CA SER A 109 13.10 10.66 -14.65
C SER A 109 13.29 11.90 -13.78
N ILE A 110 13.75 11.68 -12.54
CA ILE A 110 13.98 12.75 -11.54
C ILE A 110 15.44 13.21 -11.49
N GLY A 111 16.35 12.48 -12.14
CA GLY A 111 17.78 12.77 -12.13
C GLY A 111 18.45 12.49 -10.79
N THR A 112 19.74 12.15 -10.83
CA THR A 112 20.53 11.84 -9.64
C THR A 112 21.89 12.51 -9.72
N LEU A 113 22.25 13.30 -8.70
CA LEU A 113 23.60 13.78 -8.50
C LEU A 113 24.30 12.91 -7.46
N GLU A 114 25.31 12.16 -7.89
CA GLU A 114 26.02 11.17 -7.08
C GLU A 114 27.46 11.62 -6.80
N TYR A 115 27.92 11.37 -5.58
CA TYR A 115 29.32 11.37 -5.21
C TYR A 115 29.72 9.94 -4.86
N VAL A 116 30.62 9.36 -5.66
CA VAL A 116 31.15 8.01 -5.46
C VAL A 116 32.51 8.12 -4.76
N GLY A 117 32.55 7.80 -3.47
CA GLY A 117 33.78 7.67 -2.68
C GLY A 117 34.30 6.22 -2.65
N GLU A 118 35.34 5.95 -1.85
CA GLU A 118 35.92 4.60 -1.74
C GLU A 118 35.03 3.61 -0.96
N GLU A 119 34.38 4.05 0.12
CA GLU A 119 33.56 3.18 1.00
C GLU A 119 32.04 3.42 0.88
N ARG A 120 31.64 4.58 0.35
CA ARG A 120 30.26 5.07 0.42
C ARG A 120 29.93 5.95 -0.78
N THR A 121 28.71 5.79 -1.28
CA THR A 121 28.12 6.68 -2.28
C THR A 121 27.10 7.57 -1.58
N VAL A 122 27.07 8.86 -1.95
CA VAL A 122 26.08 9.83 -1.49
C VAL A 122 25.35 10.36 -2.71
N ALA A 123 24.02 10.36 -2.70
CA ALA A 123 23.21 10.80 -3.82
C ALA A 123 22.14 11.79 -3.41
N LEU A 124 21.94 12.81 -4.24
CA LEU A 124 20.78 13.69 -4.20
C LEU A 124 19.81 13.25 -5.30
N GLN A 125 18.60 12.88 -4.93
CA GLN A 125 17.59 12.36 -5.84
C GLN A 125 16.17 12.67 -5.33
N GLY A 126 15.30 13.20 -6.20
CA GLY A 126 13.90 13.49 -5.85
C GLY A 126 13.72 14.51 -4.71
N GLY A 127 14.75 15.32 -4.44
CA GLY A 127 14.80 16.24 -3.30
C GLY A 127 15.32 15.63 -2.00
N GLY A 128 15.42 14.29 -1.91
CA GLY A 128 16.02 13.58 -0.77
C GLY A 128 17.52 13.36 -0.93
N VAL A 129 18.20 13.12 0.19
CA VAL A 129 19.61 12.72 0.22
C VAL A 129 19.71 11.29 0.72
N TRP A 130 20.37 10.47 -0.08
CA TRP A 130 20.51 9.04 0.10
C TRP A 130 21.98 8.67 0.21
N THR A 131 22.22 7.52 0.80
CA THR A 131 23.55 6.93 0.85
C THR A 131 23.49 5.45 0.61
N SER A 132 24.49 4.93 -0.10
CA SER A 132 24.66 3.50 -0.29
C SER A 132 26.02 3.06 0.23
N SER A 133 26.02 1.99 1.04
CA SER A 133 27.24 1.32 1.49
C SER A 133 26.99 -0.19 1.54
N ASN A 134 27.94 -0.98 1.02
CA ASN A 134 27.81 -2.44 0.91
C ASN A 134 26.53 -2.92 0.18
N GLY A 135 26.01 -2.10 -0.74
CA GLY A 135 24.80 -2.42 -1.52
C GLY A 135 23.49 -2.06 -0.85
N TYR A 136 23.50 -1.50 0.37
CA TYR A 136 22.30 -1.08 1.08
C TYR A 136 22.10 0.43 1.04
N GLY A 137 20.94 0.86 0.57
CA GLY A 137 20.55 2.27 0.48
C GLY A 137 19.86 2.76 1.76
N ARG A 138 20.23 3.94 2.27
CA ARG A 138 19.60 4.57 3.44
C ARG A 138 19.31 6.04 3.21
N MET A 139 18.25 6.54 3.83
CA MET A 139 17.92 7.97 3.86
C MET A 139 18.81 8.75 4.84
N ILE A 140 19.35 9.88 4.38
CA ILE A 140 20.02 10.90 5.21
C ILE A 140 19.07 12.07 5.45
N SER A 141 18.50 12.60 4.36
CA SER A 141 17.53 13.69 4.38
C SER A 141 16.29 13.29 3.59
N PRO A 142 15.08 13.47 4.15
CA PRO A 142 13.86 13.09 3.46
C PRO A 142 13.61 13.98 2.23
N PRO A 143 13.00 13.44 1.17
CA PRO A 143 12.38 14.23 0.12
C PRO A 143 11.10 14.91 0.66
N GLU A 144 10.56 15.83 -0.12
CA GLU A 144 9.29 16.47 0.17
C GLU A 144 8.12 15.52 -0.17
N TYR A 145 7.45 14.98 0.85
CA TYR A 145 6.25 14.17 0.72
C TYR A 145 5.39 14.41 1.96
N HIS A 146 4.20 14.97 1.74
CA HIS A 146 3.32 15.39 2.82
C HIS A 146 1.98 14.72 2.70
N TYR A 147 1.78 13.67 3.51
CA TYR A 147 0.48 13.08 3.72
C TYR A 147 -0.09 13.58 5.06
N ARG A 148 -1.27 14.20 5.04
CA ARG A 148 -1.95 14.74 6.24
C ARG A 148 -3.47 14.59 6.13
N GLY A 149 -4.07 13.89 7.09
CA GLY A 149 -5.52 13.66 7.11
C GLY A 149 -5.90 12.77 5.94
N THR A 150 -6.37 13.37 4.84
CA THR A 150 -6.70 12.68 3.59
C THR A 150 -6.08 13.37 2.37
N THR A 151 -5.08 14.23 2.57
CA THR A 151 -4.42 14.99 1.51
C THR A 151 -2.97 14.54 1.33
N LEU A 152 -2.61 14.11 0.11
CA LEU A 152 -1.22 13.94 -0.32
C LEU A 152 -0.77 15.16 -1.12
N THR A 153 0.31 15.81 -0.67
CA THR A 153 1.06 16.80 -1.44
C THR A 153 2.45 16.26 -1.74
N PHE A 154 2.76 16.07 -3.02
CA PHE A 154 4.02 15.51 -3.48
C PHE A 154 4.70 16.41 -4.53
N PRO A 155 5.56 17.35 -4.09
CA PRO A 155 6.36 18.15 -4.99
C PRO A 155 7.62 17.39 -5.40
N ILE A 156 7.64 16.89 -6.63
CA ILE A 156 8.74 16.13 -7.21
C ILE A 156 9.83 17.09 -7.67
N VAL A 157 11.05 16.91 -7.18
CA VAL A 157 12.22 17.69 -7.60
C VAL A 157 13.00 16.92 -8.65
N ARG A 158 13.14 17.51 -9.84
CA ARG A 158 13.92 16.96 -10.95
C ARG A 158 15.25 17.71 -11.11
N LEU A 159 16.35 16.98 -11.16
CA LEU A 159 17.69 17.54 -11.36
C LEU A 159 18.13 17.47 -12.82
N THR A 160 18.58 18.60 -13.35
CA THR A 160 19.22 18.72 -14.66
C THR A 160 20.55 19.47 -14.53
N GLY A 161 21.39 19.46 -15.56
CA GLY A 161 22.62 20.24 -15.52
C GLY A 161 23.40 20.26 -16.84
N THR A 162 24.41 21.11 -16.87
CA THR A 162 25.24 21.33 -18.06
C THR A 162 26.45 20.38 -18.11
N GLU A 163 26.88 19.87 -16.96
CA GLU A 163 28.02 18.98 -16.81
C GLU A 163 27.64 17.67 -16.11
N GLN A 164 27.92 16.54 -16.76
CA GLN A 164 27.62 15.22 -16.19
C GLN A 164 28.70 14.71 -15.23
N THR A 165 29.91 15.28 -15.26
CA THR A 165 31.06 14.78 -14.48
C THR A 165 31.93 15.96 -14.00
N PRO A 166 31.42 16.76 -13.06
CA PRO A 166 32.10 17.96 -12.61
C PRO A 166 33.36 17.62 -11.82
N GLN A 167 34.39 18.46 -11.94
CA GLN A 167 35.66 18.29 -11.23
C GLN A 167 35.68 18.98 -9.85
N ARG A 168 34.68 19.82 -9.57
CA ARG A 168 34.57 20.59 -8.34
C ARG A 168 33.18 20.44 -7.74
N GLY A 169 33.11 20.52 -6.42
CA GLY A 169 31.86 20.47 -5.66
C GLY A 169 31.19 21.83 -5.46
N THR A 170 31.61 22.88 -6.17
CA THR A 170 31.03 24.23 -6.04
C THR A 170 30.28 24.62 -7.30
N GLY A 171 29.17 25.33 -7.13
CA GLY A 171 28.34 25.74 -8.25
C GLY A 171 27.14 26.57 -7.85
N THR A 172 26.25 26.77 -8.81
CA THR A 172 24.96 27.44 -8.65
C THR A 172 23.84 26.48 -8.97
N VAL A 173 22.78 26.55 -8.18
CA VAL A 173 21.52 25.86 -8.41
C VAL A 173 20.46 26.91 -8.74
N SER A 174 19.75 26.73 -9.85
CA SER A 174 18.73 27.66 -10.32
C SER A 174 17.46 26.95 -10.75
N ARG A 175 16.33 27.66 -10.67
CA ARG A 175 15.06 27.13 -11.16
C ARG A 175 15.10 27.10 -12.68
N SER A 176 14.75 25.97 -13.26
CA SER A 176 14.50 25.86 -14.70
C SER A 176 12.99 25.83 -14.96
N ALA A 177 12.59 26.36 -16.11
CA ALA A 177 11.22 26.19 -16.57
C ALA A 177 11.05 24.71 -16.98
N GLY A 178 10.32 23.96 -16.15
CA GLY A 178 9.93 22.59 -16.47
C GLY A 178 8.91 22.53 -17.61
N ASP A 179 8.55 21.31 -17.99
CA ASP A 179 7.45 21.10 -18.92
C ASP A 179 6.12 21.42 -18.20
N PRO A 180 5.34 22.42 -18.66
CA PRO A 180 4.07 22.76 -18.04
C PRO A 180 3.05 21.61 -18.10
N ASP A 181 3.24 20.66 -19.01
CA ASP A 181 2.39 19.47 -19.18
C ASP A 181 3.01 18.22 -18.51
N ALA A 182 4.11 18.35 -17.75
CA ALA A 182 4.75 17.22 -17.04
C ALA A 182 3.82 16.56 -16.01
N VAL A 183 2.88 17.34 -15.46
CA VAL A 183 1.89 16.85 -14.49
C VAL A 183 0.49 17.00 -15.07
N THR A 184 -0.20 15.89 -15.21
CA THR A 184 -1.61 15.88 -15.60
C THR A 184 -2.46 16.38 -14.43
N ALA A 185 -3.26 17.42 -14.65
CA ALA A 185 -4.14 17.95 -13.61
C ALA A 185 -5.16 16.91 -13.13
N THR A 186 -5.17 16.66 -11.83
CA THR A 186 -6.11 15.73 -11.19
C THR A 186 -7.35 16.46 -10.68
N ARG A 187 -8.53 15.86 -10.85
CA ARG A 187 -9.75 16.35 -10.20
C ARG A 187 -9.63 16.15 -8.69
N ASN A 188 -10.08 17.14 -7.93
CA ASN A 188 -10.02 17.14 -6.49
C ASN A 188 -11.39 17.63 -5.97
N PRO A 189 -12.04 16.94 -5.01
CA PRO A 189 -11.68 15.63 -4.44
C PRO A 189 -11.53 14.51 -5.49
N LEU A 190 -10.74 13.50 -5.16
CA LEU A 190 -10.75 12.22 -5.87
C LEU A 190 -12.08 11.52 -5.60
N GLU A 191 -12.65 10.89 -6.63
CA GLU A 191 -13.96 10.24 -6.56
C GLU A 191 -13.83 8.76 -6.19
N ASN A 192 -12.84 8.05 -6.77
CA ASN A 192 -12.54 6.65 -6.48
C ASN A 192 -11.11 6.30 -6.92
N GLY A 193 -10.72 5.04 -6.69
CA GLY A 193 -9.49 4.44 -7.18
C GLY A 193 -8.36 4.33 -6.14
N THR A 194 -7.19 3.86 -6.59
CA THR A 194 -5.97 3.77 -5.78
C THR A 194 -4.89 4.66 -6.37
N VAL A 195 -4.40 5.61 -5.58
CA VAL A 195 -3.23 6.41 -5.92
C VAL A 195 -1.98 5.57 -5.66
N VAL A 196 -1.23 5.29 -6.72
CA VAL A 196 0.01 4.53 -6.70
C VAL A 196 1.17 5.49 -6.94
N VAL A 197 2.11 5.53 -6.00
CA VAL A 197 3.39 6.23 -6.12
C VAL A 197 4.50 5.19 -6.24
N GLU A 198 5.03 5.06 -7.45
CA GLU A 198 6.12 4.14 -7.77
C GLU A 198 7.44 4.90 -7.93
N VAL A 199 8.50 4.39 -7.31
CA VAL A 199 9.86 4.93 -7.42
C VAL A 199 10.83 3.81 -7.78
N GLN A 200 11.38 3.88 -8.99
CA GLN A 200 12.46 3.00 -9.45
C GLN A 200 13.80 3.70 -9.25
N SER A 201 14.69 3.12 -8.45
CA SER A 201 15.96 3.77 -8.08
C SER A 201 16.98 2.78 -7.52
N ASP A 202 18.27 3.05 -7.71
CA ASP A 202 19.35 2.36 -7.00
C ASP A 202 19.25 2.52 -5.46
N TYR A 203 18.52 3.54 -5.00
CA TYR A 203 18.27 3.84 -3.59
C TYR A 203 16.85 3.40 -3.13
N TYR A 204 16.20 2.48 -3.86
CA TYR A 204 14.83 2.03 -3.56
C TYR A 204 14.62 1.56 -2.11
N GLU A 205 15.61 0.94 -1.46
CA GLU A 205 15.48 0.57 -0.03
C GLU A 205 15.31 1.78 0.89
N GLY A 206 16.00 2.88 0.59
CA GLY A 206 15.82 4.14 1.32
C GLY A 206 14.43 4.74 1.07
N TRP A 207 13.93 4.65 -0.17
CA TRP A 207 12.56 5.05 -0.50
C TRP A 207 11.50 4.20 0.22
N TYR A 208 11.74 2.88 0.31
CA TYR A 208 10.91 1.96 1.08
C TYR A 208 10.88 2.35 2.56
N GLU A 209 12.05 2.51 3.20
CA GLU A 209 12.12 2.95 4.60
C GLU A 209 11.41 4.30 4.83
N PHE A 210 11.54 5.22 3.87
CA PHE A 210 10.88 6.52 3.93
C PHE A 210 9.36 6.40 3.86
N PHE A 211 8.82 5.73 2.85
CA PHE A 211 7.37 5.58 2.72
C PHE A 211 6.79 4.75 3.87
N SER A 212 7.44 3.68 4.32
CA SER A 212 6.95 2.90 5.46
C SER A 212 6.89 3.70 6.76
N GLN A 213 7.70 4.76 6.92
CA GLN A 213 7.68 5.63 8.10
C GLN A 213 6.73 6.82 7.99
N ARG A 214 6.34 7.22 6.77
CA ARG A 214 5.67 8.52 6.52
C ARG A 214 4.42 8.45 5.68
N ALA A 215 4.33 7.47 4.78
CA ALA A 215 3.18 7.32 3.92
C ALA A 215 2.01 6.67 4.68
N ASP A 216 2.25 6.13 5.90
CA ASP A 216 1.30 5.35 6.72
C ASP A 216 0.51 4.33 5.84
N GLY A 217 1.10 3.98 4.69
CA GLY A 217 0.55 3.48 3.44
C GLY A 217 0.91 2.00 3.25
N SER A 218 0.23 1.26 2.36
CA SER A 218 0.74 -0.06 1.96
C SER A 218 1.95 0.20 1.08
N VAL A 219 3.12 -0.19 1.56
CA VAL A 219 4.40 0.03 0.89
C VAL A 219 5.01 -1.32 0.59
N THR A 220 5.26 -1.57 -0.70
CA THR A 220 5.87 -2.82 -1.18
C THR A 220 7.20 -2.52 -1.86
N LYS A 221 8.18 -3.39 -1.63
CA LYS A 221 9.50 -3.33 -2.26
C LYS A 221 9.65 -4.48 -3.26
N TYR A 222 10.15 -4.18 -4.46
CA TYR A 222 10.43 -5.16 -5.52
C TYR A 222 11.93 -5.18 -5.83
N ASP A 223 12.67 -6.07 -5.17
CA ASP A 223 14.14 -6.14 -5.28
C ASP A 223 14.65 -6.41 -6.70
N ALA A 224 13.92 -7.23 -7.47
CA ALA A 224 14.33 -7.61 -8.83
C ALA A 224 14.38 -6.43 -9.82
N ASN A 225 13.54 -5.42 -9.60
CA ASN A 225 13.42 -4.24 -10.45
C ASN A 225 13.96 -2.97 -9.78
N GLN A 226 14.43 -3.07 -8.54
CA GLN A 226 14.87 -1.95 -7.69
C GLN A 226 13.78 -0.87 -7.58
N THR A 227 12.56 -1.31 -7.24
CA THR A 227 11.37 -0.45 -7.21
C THR A 227 10.71 -0.48 -5.83
N THR A 228 10.22 0.67 -5.39
CA THR A 228 9.33 0.81 -4.22
C THR A 228 7.99 1.38 -4.67
N VAL A 229 6.90 0.83 -4.16
CA VAL A 229 5.54 1.25 -4.50
C VAL A 229 4.79 1.55 -3.21
N ALA A 230 4.24 2.76 -3.11
CA ALA A 230 3.30 3.15 -2.05
C ALA A 230 1.89 3.30 -2.62
N ARG A 231 0.89 2.76 -1.92
CA ARG A 231 -0.53 2.77 -2.34
C ARG A 231 -1.41 3.48 -1.31
N LEU A 232 -2.28 4.35 -1.78
CA LEU A 232 -3.28 5.10 -1.00
C LEU A 232 -4.65 4.94 -1.67
N VAL A 233 -5.67 4.48 -0.94
CA VAL A 233 -7.01 4.25 -1.52
C VAL A 233 -7.89 5.47 -1.35
N VAL A 234 -8.65 5.81 -2.39
CA VAL A 234 -9.71 6.80 -2.30
C VAL A 234 -10.96 6.11 -1.75
N PRO A 235 -11.44 6.45 -0.55
CA PRO A 235 -12.70 5.92 -0.05
C PRO A 235 -13.84 6.30 -0.99
N ASP A 236 -14.70 5.34 -1.27
CA ASP A 236 -15.86 5.55 -2.13
C ASP A 236 -17.13 5.18 -1.34
N GLU A 237 -18.16 6.00 -1.47
CA GLU A 237 -19.44 5.86 -0.77
C GLU A 237 -20.44 5.21 -1.72
N VAL A 238 -20.88 4.00 -1.37
CA VAL A 238 -21.87 3.26 -2.17
C VAL A 238 -23.24 3.44 -1.54
N THR A 239 -24.16 3.97 -2.33
CA THR A 239 -25.60 4.09 -2.01
C THR A 239 -26.41 2.96 -2.65
N PHE A 240 -27.50 2.56 -2.02
CA PHE A 240 -28.40 1.53 -2.54
C PHE A 240 -29.77 2.10 -2.88
N ASP A 241 -30.06 2.39 -4.16
CA ASP A 241 -31.36 2.93 -4.60
C ASP A 241 -32.32 1.87 -5.16
N ARG A 242 -31.87 0.61 -5.25
CA ARG A 242 -32.61 -0.53 -5.82
C ARG A 242 -32.21 -1.83 -5.13
N PRO A 243 -33.07 -2.87 -5.19
CA PRO A 243 -32.72 -4.16 -4.61
C PRO A 243 -31.61 -4.86 -5.40
N LEU A 244 -31.46 -4.60 -6.70
CA LEU A 244 -30.34 -5.12 -7.49
C LEU A 244 -29.62 -4.01 -8.26
N SER A 245 -28.28 -3.98 -8.17
CA SER A 245 -27.41 -3.18 -9.03
C SER A 245 -26.39 -4.11 -9.70
N VAL A 246 -26.29 -4.04 -11.02
CA VAL A 246 -25.28 -4.78 -11.79
C VAL A 246 -24.28 -3.81 -12.42
N THR A 247 -22.99 -4.13 -12.33
CA THR A 247 -21.94 -3.23 -12.82
C THR A 247 -21.76 -3.32 -14.33
N THR A 248 -22.08 -4.46 -14.95
CA THR A 248 -21.96 -4.66 -16.40
C THR A 248 -23.18 -4.12 -17.17
N VAL A 249 -22.92 -3.42 -18.28
CA VAL A 249 -23.95 -3.01 -19.26
C VAL A 249 -24.65 -4.24 -19.84
N GLY A 250 -25.98 -4.34 -19.68
CA GLY A 250 -26.73 -5.52 -20.07
C GLY A 250 -26.32 -6.77 -19.28
N GLY A 251 -25.82 -6.58 -18.05
CA GLY A 251 -25.37 -7.63 -17.15
C GLY A 251 -26.51 -8.47 -16.58
N TYR A 252 -27.76 -7.99 -16.64
CA TYR A 252 -28.92 -8.80 -16.30
C TYR A 252 -29.45 -9.58 -17.52
N SER A 253 -29.69 -10.88 -17.34
CA SER A 253 -30.42 -11.68 -18.33
C SER A 253 -31.33 -12.74 -17.70
N HIS A 254 -32.42 -13.05 -18.41
CA HIS A 254 -33.36 -14.10 -18.03
C HIS A 254 -33.50 -15.16 -19.15
N LYS A 255 -33.32 -16.43 -18.79
CA LYS A 255 -33.50 -17.58 -19.71
C LYS A 255 -34.68 -18.50 -19.35
N GLY A 256 -35.46 -18.12 -18.34
CA GLY A 256 -36.67 -18.82 -17.92
C GLY A 256 -37.92 -18.41 -18.70
N GLY A 257 -39.08 -18.53 -18.04
CA GLY A 257 -40.35 -18.04 -18.60
C GLY A 257 -40.44 -16.52 -18.49
N SER A 258 -40.86 -15.82 -19.54
CA SER A 258 -40.89 -14.35 -19.57
C SER A 258 -41.73 -13.69 -18.48
N ASP A 259 -42.67 -14.42 -17.86
CA ASP A 259 -43.46 -13.98 -16.70
C ASP A 259 -42.69 -13.99 -15.37
N LYS A 260 -41.45 -14.50 -15.38
CA LYS A 260 -40.54 -14.64 -14.24
C LYS A 260 -39.28 -13.77 -14.37
N GLU A 261 -39.23 -12.97 -15.43
CA GLU A 261 -38.19 -11.96 -15.64
C GLU A 261 -38.39 -10.82 -14.64
N LEU A 262 -37.28 -10.27 -14.15
CA LEU A 262 -37.31 -9.15 -13.22
C LEU A 262 -37.87 -7.91 -13.90
N SER A 263 -38.61 -7.11 -13.14
CA SER A 263 -39.04 -5.80 -13.62
C SER A 263 -37.85 -4.86 -13.75
N GLU A 264 -37.81 -4.04 -14.81
CA GLU A 264 -36.86 -2.91 -14.95
C GLU A 264 -36.90 -1.90 -13.80
N THR A 265 -37.87 -2.01 -12.87
CA THR A 265 -37.92 -1.20 -11.64
C THR A 265 -37.13 -1.81 -10.48
N GLN A 266 -36.83 -3.10 -10.53
CA GLN A 266 -36.15 -3.86 -9.47
C GLN A 266 -34.62 -3.88 -9.63
N TYR A 267 -34.09 -3.53 -10.80
CA TYR A 267 -32.63 -3.56 -11.02
C TYR A 267 -32.12 -2.34 -11.77
N LYS A 268 -30.84 -2.01 -11.58
CA LYS A 268 -30.12 -0.99 -12.35
C LYS A 268 -28.86 -1.62 -12.91
N GLU A 269 -28.52 -1.28 -14.15
CA GLU A 269 -27.29 -1.74 -14.81
C GLU A 269 -26.33 -0.59 -15.01
N ASP A 270 -25.08 -0.90 -15.38
CA ASP A 270 -24.02 0.08 -15.65
C ASP A 270 -23.74 0.96 -14.42
N VAL A 271 -23.76 0.34 -13.23
CA VAL A 271 -23.39 1.03 -11.99
C VAL A 271 -21.89 0.90 -11.77
N THR A 272 -21.20 2.03 -11.67
CA THR A 272 -19.79 2.07 -11.28
C THR A 272 -19.69 2.07 -9.77
N VAL A 273 -19.04 1.04 -9.22
CA VAL A 273 -18.77 0.88 -7.79
C VAL A 273 -17.37 0.26 -7.62
N PRO A 274 -16.67 0.50 -6.51
CA PRO A 274 -15.31 0.01 -6.29
C PRO A 274 -15.27 -1.50 -5.99
N SER A 275 -14.15 -2.16 -6.29
CA SER A 275 -13.94 -3.55 -5.87
C SER A 275 -13.75 -3.64 -4.34
N PRO A 276 -14.37 -4.61 -3.65
CA PRO A 276 -14.20 -4.79 -2.21
C PRO A 276 -12.88 -5.48 -1.84
N ASN A 277 -12.12 -6.01 -2.80
CA ASN A 277 -10.99 -6.90 -2.52
C ASN A 277 -9.92 -6.26 -1.63
N ALA A 278 -9.65 -4.96 -1.82
CA ALA A 278 -8.74 -4.24 -0.94
C ALA A 278 -9.31 -4.23 0.47
N HIS A 279 -10.54 -3.75 0.65
CA HIS A 279 -11.21 -3.72 1.96
C HIS A 279 -11.24 -5.09 2.67
N ILE A 280 -11.51 -6.16 1.94
CA ILE A 280 -11.55 -7.53 2.47
C ILE A 280 -10.16 -7.99 2.91
N ALA A 281 -9.13 -7.76 2.08
CA ALA A 281 -7.75 -8.10 2.43
C ALA A 281 -7.31 -7.43 3.75
N ASP A 282 -7.89 -6.28 4.07
CA ASP A 282 -7.60 -5.53 5.29
C ASP A 282 -8.11 -6.24 6.51
N MET A 283 -9.37 -6.64 6.42
CA MET A 283 -10.04 -7.36 7.48
C MET A 283 -9.37 -8.70 7.68
N VAL A 284 -8.89 -9.37 6.61
CA VAL A 284 -8.06 -10.57 6.70
C VAL A 284 -6.75 -10.30 7.46
N GLU A 285 -6.00 -9.25 7.11
CA GLU A 285 -4.75 -8.94 7.81
C GLU A 285 -4.99 -8.65 9.30
N LEU A 286 -5.96 -7.79 9.64
CA LEU A 286 -6.30 -7.47 11.03
C LEU A 286 -6.76 -8.69 11.82
N ALA A 287 -7.70 -9.46 11.27
CA ALA A 287 -8.29 -10.59 11.96
C ALA A 287 -7.32 -11.77 12.08
N SER A 288 -6.32 -11.87 11.18
CA SER A 288 -5.25 -12.87 11.31
C SER A 288 -4.34 -12.61 12.52
N ASP A 289 -4.18 -11.34 12.92
CA ASP A 289 -3.37 -10.92 14.06
C ASP A 289 -4.15 -10.95 15.38
N ASP A 290 -5.44 -10.59 15.36
CA ASP A 290 -6.31 -10.51 16.55
C ASP A 290 -7.74 -10.96 16.21
N ASN A 291 -8.18 -12.07 16.81
CA ASN A 291 -9.53 -12.62 16.65
C ASN A 291 -9.99 -13.36 17.90
N ASP A 292 -11.30 -13.59 17.99
CA ASP A 292 -12.02 -14.17 19.13
C ASP A 292 -12.36 -15.65 18.90
N ASN A 293 -11.76 -16.33 17.91
CA ASN A 293 -12.01 -17.75 17.65
C ASN A 293 -11.80 -18.62 18.90
N SER A 294 -10.86 -18.24 19.78
CA SER A 294 -10.58 -19.00 20.99
C SER A 294 -11.63 -18.87 22.10
N ASP A 295 -12.53 -17.89 21.98
CA ASP A 295 -13.53 -17.58 22.98
C ASP A 295 -14.74 -18.51 22.84
N GLU A 296 -14.99 -19.03 21.63
CA GLU A 296 -16.08 -19.95 21.32
C GLU A 296 -15.59 -21.35 20.94
N SER A 297 -15.85 -22.34 21.80
CA SER A 297 -15.33 -23.71 21.60
C SER A 297 -15.88 -24.46 20.38
N CYS A 298 -16.97 -23.96 19.80
CA CYS A 298 -17.60 -24.50 18.59
C CYS A 298 -16.99 -23.91 17.29
N VAL A 299 -16.22 -22.82 17.40
CA VAL A 299 -15.48 -22.21 16.29
C VAL A 299 -14.13 -22.92 16.17
N ASN A 300 -13.88 -23.48 14.99
CA ASN A 300 -12.63 -24.19 14.70
C ASN A 300 -12.14 -23.87 13.28
N THR A 301 -10.98 -24.39 12.90
CA THR A 301 -10.36 -24.07 11.59
C THR A 301 -11.21 -24.45 10.38
N ASP A 302 -12.15 -25.39 10.54
CA ASP A 302 -13.03 -25.87 9.47
C ASP A 302 -14.37 -25.09 9.43
N GLY A 303 -14.60 -24.17 10.38
CA GLY A 303 -15.78 -23.30 10.42
C GLY A 303 -16.55 -23.35 11.75
N PHE A 304 -17.87 -23.15 11.66
CA PHE A 304 -18.79 -23.14 12.80
C PHE A 304 -19.41 -24.53 12.99
N ASP A 305 -19.02 -25.24 14.04
CA ASP A 305 -19.44 -26.62 14.30
C ASP A 305 -20.47 -26.71 15.44
N GLY A 306 -21.74 -26.55 15.10
CA GLY A 306 -22.85 -26.72 16.05
C GLY A 306 -22.88 -25.67 17.17
N CYS A 307 -22.55 -24.41 16.84
CA CYS A 307 -22.45 -23.33 17.81
C CYS A 307 -23.77 -22.98 18.50
N GLY A 308 -24.90 -23.13 17.82
CA GLY A 308 -26.16 -22.60 18.32
C GLY A 308 -26.15 -21.08 18.22
N THR A 309 -25.69 -20.38 19.25
CA THR A 309 -25.63 -18.91 19.29
C THR A 309 -24.21 -18.44 19.63
N ILE A 310 -23.69 -17.45 18.89
CA ILE A 310 -22.42 -16.79 19.20
C ILE A 310 -22.62 -15.30 19.47
N GLY A 311 -21.74 -14.74 20.31
CA GLY A 311 -21.78 -13.33 20.70
C GLY A 311 -20.86 -12.41 19.90
N PRO A 312 -20.79 -11.12 20.27
CA PRO A 312 -19.97 -10.10 19.61
C PRO A 312 -18.49 -10.47 19.58
N GLY A 313 -17.81 -10.11 18.49
CA GLY A 313 -16.39 -10.42 18.30
C GLY A 313 -16.00 -10.54 16.83
N THR A 314 -14.71 -10.75 16.57
CA THR A 314 -14.16 -11.03 15.24
C THR A 314 -13.78 -12.50 15.11
N TYR A 315 -14.42 -13.23 14.19
CA TYR A 315 -14.14 -14.63 13.90
C TYR A 315 -13.41 -14.75 12.57
N TYR A 316 -12.25 -15.39 12.55
CA TYR A 316 -11.35 -15.45 11.38
C TYR A 316 -11.11 -16.87 10.89
N PHE A 317 -11.12 -17.10 9.58
CA PHE A 317 -10.79 -18.39 8.97
C PHE A 317 -9.80 -18.20 7.82
N ASP A 318 -8.70 -18.95 7.85
CA ASP A 318 -7.62 -18.93 6.83
C ASP A 318 -7.79 -19.99 5.72
N ASN A 319 -8.98 -20.59 5.62
CA ASN A 319 -9.34 -21.65 4.67
C ASN A 319 -10.77 -21.43 4.13
N ASP A 320 -11.45 -22.51 3.75
CA ASP A 320 -12.84 -22.54 3.27
C ASP A 320 -13.81 -23.04 4.37
N PRO A 321 -14.19 -22.21 5.36
CA PRO A 321 -15.03 -22.63 6.48
C PRO A 321 -16.44 -23.02 6.04
N THR A 322 -16.99 -24.01 6.74
CA THR A 322 -18.38 -24.45 6.59
C THR A 322 -19.19 -24.21 7.86
N VAL A 323 -20.46 -23.87 7.70
CA VAL A 323 -21.45 -23.83 8.78
C VAL A 323 -22.12 -25.20 8.85
N ASN A 324 -21.95 -25.96 9.95
CA ASN A 324 -22.43 -27.35 10.03
C ASN A 324 -23.86 -27.53 10.55
N ASP A 325 -24.43 -26.52 11.22
CA ASP A 325 -25.81 -26.46 11.73
C ASP A 325 -26.29 -25.00 11.69
N ASP A 326 -27.58 -24.75 11.94
CA ASP A 326 -28.11 -23.39 12.10
C ASP A 326 -27.28 -22.58 13.12
N LEU A 327 -27.00 -21.33 12.78
CA LEU A 327 -26.16 -20.42 13.55
C LEU A 327 -26.90 -19.11 13.82
N ASP A 328 -27.07 -18.82 15.10
CA ASP A 328 -27.64 -17.60 15.61
C ASP A 328 -26.53 -16.65 16.07
N PHE A 329 -26.76 -15.35 15.92
CA PHE A 329 -25.90 -14.28 16.41
C PHE A 329 -26.66 -13.45 17.44
N ASP A 330 -26.07 -13.27 18.62
CA ASP A 330 -26.53 -12.32 19.63
C ASP A 330 -25.61 -11.10 19.60
N THR A 331 -26.08 -10.03 18.98
CA THR A 331 -25.36 -8.76 18.81
C THR A 331 -25.70 -7.74 19.91
N THR A 332 -26.38 -8.15 20.99
CA THR A 332 -26.83 -7.23 22.06
C THR A 332 -25.70 -6.36 22.63
N ASP A 333 -24.51 -6.94 22.80
CA ASP A 333 -23.36 -6.29 23.43
C ASP A 333 -22.34 -5.70 22.42
N GLY A 334 -22.60 -5.80 21.11
CA GLY A 334 -21.74 -5.25 20.04
C GLY A 334 -21.87 -5.99 18.71
N ASP A 335 -21.14 -5.52 17.70
CA ASP A 335 -21.12 -6.13 16.37
C ASP A 335 -20.39 -7.48 16.34
N VAL A 336 -20.77 -8.31 15.37
CA VAL A 336 -20.03 -9.53 15.01
C VAL A 336 -19.38 -9.32 13.64
N THR A 337 -18.10 -9.65 13.53
CA THR A 337 -17.37 -9.64 12.27
C THR A 337 -16.91 -11.06 11.95
N VAL A 338 -17.21 -11.54 10.75
CA VAL A 338 -16.73 -12.83 10.24
C VAL A 338 -15.81 -12.57 9.06
N VAL A 339 -14.56 -13.00 9.16
CA VAL A 339 -13.53 -12.77 8.14
C VAL A 339 -13.05 -14.11 7.60
N VAL A 340 -13.11 -14.29 6.30
CA VAL A 340 -12.79 -15.54 5.61
C VAL A 340 -11.77 -15.26 4.50
N ASP A 341 -10.56 -15.81 4.64
CA ASP A 341 -9.53 -15.82 3.59
C ASP A 341 -9.69 -17.04 2.68
N GLY A 342 -10.85 -17.15 2.05
CA GLY A 342 -11.27 -18.31 1.25
C GLY A 342 -12.76 -18.29 0.93
N ASP A 343 -13.31 -19.44 0.57
CA ASP A 343 -14.74 -19.61 0.27
C ASP A 343 -15.55 -19.83 1.56
N PHE A 344 -16.66 -19.12 1.74
CA PHE A 344 -17.55 -19.32 2.88
C PHE A 344 -18.77 -20.15 2.49
N ASN A 345 -18.87 -21.35 3.06
CA ASN A 345 -19.93 -22.30 2.76
C ASN A 345 -20.97 -22.38 3.90
N ILE A 346 -22.13 -21.75 3.68
CA ILE A 346 -23.25 -21.81 4.63
C ILE A 346 -24.01 -23.14 4.51
N GLY A 347 -23.89 -23.82 3.36
CA GLY A 347 -24.66 -25.02 3.06
C GLY A 347 -26.16 -24.72 3.08
N SER A 348 -26.94 -25.56 3.77
CA SER A 348 -28.40 -25.44 3.89
C SER A 348 -28.86 -24.96 5.26
N ASN A 349 -27.98 -24.31 6.01
CA ASN A 349 -28.20 -23.90 7.39
C ASN A 349 -28.58 -22.42 7.46
N ASN A 350 -29.38 -22.06 8.46
CA ASN A 350 -29.80 -20.68 8.68
C ASN A 350 -28.71 -19.87 9.37
N LEU A 351 -28.58 -18.60 9.00
CA LEU A 351 -27.82 -17.59 9.73
C LEU A 351 -28.80 -16.53 10.23
N THR A 352 -28.96 -16.36 11.53
CA THR A 352 -30.01 -15.48 12.07
C THR A 352 -29.49 -14.58 13.18
N ILE A 353 -29.75 -13.28 13.08
CA ILE A 353 -29.54 -12.35 14.19
C ILE A 353 -30.80 -12.38 15.07
N VAL A 354 -30.65 -12.75 16.34
CA VAL A 354 -31.77 -13.12 17.24
C VAL A 354 -32.05 -12.11 18.35
N ASP A 355 -31.48 -10.91 18.24
CA ASP A 355 -31.65 -9.80 19.18
C ASP A 355 -32.27 -8.55 18.53
N ASP A 356 -32.72 -7.62 19.39
CA ASP A 356 -33.43 -6.38 19.02
C ASP A 356 -32.54 -5.12 19.07
N SER A 357 -31.21 -5.28 19.03
CA SER A 357 -30.27 -4.14 19.00
C SER A 357 -30.09 -3.56 17.60
N ASP A 358 -29.37 -2.44 17.50
CA ASP A 358 -28.99 -1.84 16.20
C ASP A 358 -27.63 -2.37 15.69
N ASN A 359 -27.01 -3.33 16.39
CA ASN A 359 -25.70 -3.87 16.01
C ASN A 359 -25.84 -4.90 14.89
N SER A 360 -24.76 -5.14 14.15
CA SER A 360 -24.77 -5.88 12.88
C SER A 360 -23.85 -7.09 12.89
N VAL A 361 -24.05 -7.96 11.90
CA VAL A 361 -23.10 -9.01 11.52
C VAL A 361 -22.54 -8.68 10.15
N THR A 362 -21.23 -8.45 10.07
CA THR A 362 -20.52 -8.14 8.83
C THR A 362 -19.59 -9.28 8.43
N TYR A 363 -19.67 -9.69 7.16
CA TYR A 363 -18.87 -10.77 6.59
C TYR A 363 -17.91 -10.21 5.54
N TYR A 364 -16.62 -10.53 5.68
CA TYR A 364 -15.57 -10.20 4.72
C TYR A 364 -15.01 -11.49 4.12
N ILE A 365 -15.33 -11.77 2.86
CA ILE A 365 -15.08 -13.07 2.21
C ILE A 365 -14.14 -12.87 1.02
N ASN A 366 -12.89 -13.33 1.14
CA ASN A 366 -11.85 -13.22 0.11
C ASN A 366 -12.00 -14.26 -1.03
N GLY A 367 -13.04 -15.08 -1.00
CA GLY A 367 -13.44 -16.00 -2.05
C GLY A 367 -14.92 -15.85 -2.40
N SER A 368 -15.61 -16.97 -2.51
CA SER A 368 -17.02 -17.07 -2.88
C SER A 368 -17.93 -17.33 -1.68
N LEU A 369 -19.15 -16.80 -1.73
CA LEU A 369 -20.22 -17.07 -0.78
C LEU A 369 -21.17 -18.12 -1.35
N ASP A 370 -21.18 -19.30 -0.72
CA ASP A 370 -21.93 -20.47 -1.15
C ASP A 370 -23.10 -20.80 -0.22
N LEU A 371 -24.29 -20.95 -0.83
CA LEU A 371 -25.52 -21.40 -0.18
C LEU A 371 -26.18 -22.52 -0.99
N GLN A 372 -26.79 -23.49 -0.30
CA GLN A 372 -27.45 -24.65 -0.90
C GLN A 372 -28.81 -24.92 -0.27
N GLY A 373 -29.78 -25.42 -1.04
CA GLY A 373 -31.12 -25.69 -0.50
C GLY A 373 -31.88 -24.40 -0.17
N ASP A 374 -32.56 -24.37 0.98
CA ASP A 374 -33.50 -23.29 1.30
C ASP A 374 -33.16 -22.57 2.64
N PRO A 375 -31.91 -22.14 2.87
CA PRO A 375 -31.53 -21.45 4.11
C PRO A 375 -32.18 -20.06 4.20
N PHE A 376 -32.39 -19.61 5.43
CA PHE A 376 -32.71 -18.23 5.77
C PHE A 376 -31.47 -17.52 6.30
N VAL A 377 -31.18 -16.33 5.76
CA VAL A 377 -30.12 -15.43 6.22
C VAL A 377 -30.77 -14.07 6.49
N GLY A 378 -30.68 -13.55 7.72
CA GLY A 378 -31.30 -12.27 8.08
C GLY A 378 -31.48 -12.12 9.58
N THR A 379 -32.48 -11.35 10.00
CA THR A 379 -32.85 -11.14 11.40
C THR A 379 -34.13 -11.91 11.76
N GLU A 380 -34.39 -12.15 13.05
CA GLU A 380 -35.66 -12.74 13.51
C GLU A 380 -36.84 -11.74 13.48
N GLU A 381 -36.61 -10.49 13.09
CA GLU A 381 -37.61 -9.43 13.08
C GLU A 381 -38.77 -9.68 12.08
N ASP A 382 -39.94 -9.12 12.39
CA ASP A 382 -41.14 -9.24 11.53
C ASP A 382 -41.02 -8.41 10.23
N SER A 383 -40.13 -7.41 10.21
CA SER A 383 -39.81 -6.56 9.06
C SER A 383 -38.41 -6.84 8.54
N ILE A 384 -38.20 -6.57 7.25
CA ILE A 384 -36.87 -6.63 6.63
C ILE A 384 -35.96 -5.63 7.36
N ASP A 385 -34.79 -6.10 7.74
CA ASP A 385 -33.78 -5.37 8.53
C ASP A 385 -32.40 -5.65 7.93
N ALA A 386 -32.26 -5.31 6.64
CA ALA A 386 -31.16 -5.79 5.80
C ALA A 386 -29.82 -5.12 6.10
N ASP A 387 -29.81 -3.94 6.73
CA ASP A 387 -28.59 -3.22 7.11
C ASP A 387 -27.82 -3.93 8.23
N ARG A 388 -28.49 -4.76 9.04
CA ARG A 388 -27.84 -5.54 10.10
C ARG A 388 -27.08 -6.76 9.59
N THR A 389 -27.30 -7.18 8.35
CA THR A 389 -26.57 -8.32 7.76
C THR A 389 -25.84 -7.86 6.50
N GLN A 390 -24.50 -7.80 6.54
CA GLN A 390 -23.70 -7.22 5.47
C GLN A 390 -22.63 -8.19 4.96
N PHE A 391 -22.61 -8.47 3.66
CA PHE A 391 -21.61 -9.32 3.03
C PHE A 391 -20.75 -8.51 2.05
N TYR A 392 -19.44 -8.55 2.23
CA TYR A 392 -18.43 -8.10 1.26
C TYR A 392 -17.78 -9.35 0.65
N VAL A 393 -17.96 -9.56 -0.65
CA VAL A 393 -17.54 -10.80 -1.32
C VAL A 393 -16.61 -10.47 -2.50
N ALA A 394 -15.42 -11.07 -2.50
CA ALA A 394 -14.38 -10.76 -3.49
C ALA A 394 -14.64 -11.43 -4.85
N GLU A 395 -15.11 -12.69 -4.84
CA GLU A 395 -15.26 -13.53 -6.02
C GLU A 395 -16.73 -13.87 -6.33
N GLY A 396 -17.21 -15.07 -5.98
CA GLY A 396 -18.53 -15.57 -6.37
C GLY A 396 -19.63 -15.34 -5.34
N PHE A 397 -20.87 -15.13 -5.81
CA PHE A 397 -22.06 -15.12 -4.95
C PHE A 397 -23.12 -16.04 -5.56
N LEU A 398 -23.65 -16.97 -4.75
CA LEU A 398 -24.56 -18.02 -5.23
C LEU A 398 -23.94 -18.84 -6.39
N ASP A 399 -22.64 -19.15 -6.31
CA ASP A 399 -21.92 -19.93 -7.32
C ASP A 399 -22.23 -21.45 -7.20
N GLY A 400 -23.51 -21.78 -7.26
CA GLY A 400 -24.02 -23.11 -6.94
C GLY A 400 -24.02 -24.08 -8.12
N SER A 401 -22.85 -24.62 -8.50
CA SER A 401 -22.75 -25.79 -9.40
C SER A 401 -23.44 -27.08 -8.87
N GLY A 402 -23.90 -27.07 -7.62
CA GLY A 402 -24.47 -28.20 -6.86
C GLY A 402 -26.00 -28.26 -6.71
N GLY A 403 -26.77 -27.39 -7.39
CA GLY A 403 -28.23 -27.42 -7.36
C GLY A 403 -28.80 -26.15 -6.71
N ASP A 404 -29.31 -25.27 -7.56
CA ASP A 404 -29.86 -23.99 -7.17
C ASP A 404 -31.12 -24.17 -6.30
N GLY A 405 -30.99 -23.94 -4.99
CA GLY A 405 -32.10 -23.98 -4.05
C GLY A 405 -32.92 -22.68 -4.04
N ASN A 406 -33.71 -22.46 -2.99
CA ASN A 406 -34.56 -21.26 -2.84
C ASN A 406 -34.23 -20.54 -1.52
N PRO A 407 -32.97 -20.07 -1.33
CA PRO A 407 -32.60 -19.35 -0.12
C PRO A 407 -33.42 -18.07 0.01
N THR A 408 -33.66 -17.66 1.26
CA THR A 408 -34.17 -16.33 1.60
C THR A 408 -33.05 -15.55 2.26
N ILE A 409 -32.66 -14.42 1.66
CA ILE A 409 -31.53 -13.60 2.12
C ILE A 409 -32.06 -12.18 2.34
N GLU A 410 -31.98 -11.71 3.59
CA GLU A 410 -32.30 -10.36 4.02
C GLU A 410 -30.99 -9.67 4.44
N ALA A 411 -30.35 -8.99 3.48
CA ALA A 411 -28.99 -8.48 3.66
C ALA A 411 -28.63 -7.40 2.64
N ILE A 412 -27.52 -6.72 2.93
CA ILE A 412 -26.69 -6.06 1.93
C ILE A 412 -25.65 -7.07 1.45
N VAL A 413 -25.63 -7.38 0.14
CA VAL A 413 -24.58 -8.20 -0.47
C VAL A 413 -23.82 -7.36 -1.49
N TYR A 414 -22.60 -7.01 -1.15
CA TYR A 414 -21.68 -6.22 -1.95
C TYR A 414 -20.62 -7.12 -2.61
N ALA A 415 -20.92 -7.55 -3.84
CA ALA A 415 -20.09 -8.49 -4.62
C ALA A 415 -19.91 -8.01 -6.07
N PRO A 416 -19.43 -6.77 -6.32
CA PRO A 416 -19.45 -6.14 -7.65
C PRO A 416 -18.58 -6.83 -8.71
N ASN A 417 -17.75 -7.81 -8.32
CA ASN A 417 -16.96 -8.65 -9.22
C ASN A 417 -17.64 -10.00 -9.55
N ALA A 418 -18.74 -10.33 -8.88
CA ALA A 418 -19.39 -11.63 -8.97
C ALA A 418 -20.28 -11.78 -10.20
N ASP A 419 -20.03 -12.80 -11.02
CA ASP A 419 -20.93 -13.25 -12.07
C ASP A 419 -21.91 -14.28 -11.52
N VAL A 420 -23.17 -13.88 -11.33
CA VAL A 420 -24.16 -14.75 -10.67
C VAL A 420 -25.00 -15.49 -11.70
N GLU A 421 -24.98 -16.82 -11.70
CA GLU A 421 -25.96 -17.65 -12.42
C GLU A 421 -26.84 -18.39 -11.43
N THR A 422 -28.15 -18.14 -11.45
CA THR A 422 -29.11 -18.88 -10.61
C THR A 422 -30.22 -19.54 -11.42
N ARG A 423 -30.46 -20.82 -11.16
CA ARG A 423 -31.60 -21.58 -11.71
C ARG A 423 -32.73 -21.78 -10.70
N GLY A 424 -32.49 -21.42 -9.45
CA GLY A 424 -33.40 -21.54 -8.33
C GLY A 424 -34.38 -20.39 -8.27
N ASN A 425 -35.11 -20.29 -7.16
CA ASN A 425 -36.06 -19.20 -6.92
C ASN A 425 -35.70 -18.48 -5.61
N PRO A 426 -34.51 -17.87 -5.53
CA PRO A 426 -34.10 -17.19 -4.31
C PRO A 426 -35.03 -16.01 -4.00
N THR A 427 -35.22 -15.73 -2.73
CA THR A 427 -35.87 -14.50 -2.24
C THR A 427 -34.79 -13.59 -1.69
N LEU A 428 -34.56 -12.48 -2.36
CA LEU A 428 -33.50 -11.52 -2.08
C LEU A 428 -34.15 -10.22 -1.58
N ARG A 429 -33.90 -9.86 -0.32
CA ARG A 429 -34.49 -8.73 0.39
C ARG A 429 -33.37 -7.82 0.88
N GLY A 430 -33.43 -6.54 0.59
CA GLY A 430 -32.33 -5.60 0.88
C GLY A 430 -31.69 -5.05 -0.38
N ALA A 431 -30.35 -5.08 -0.46
CA ALA A 431 -29.59 -4.51 -1.57
C ALA A 431 -28.45 -5.44 -2.02
N PHE A 432 -28.42 -5.74 -3.31
CA PHE A 432 -27.48 -6.68 -3.91
C PHE A 432 -26.71 -5.99 -5.03
N VAL A 433 -25.38 -6.03 -4.98
CA VAL A 433 -24.48 -5.46 -5.99
C VAL A 433 -23.64 -6.57 -6.59
N THR A 434 -23.76 -6.81 -7.90
CA THR A 434 -23.05 -7.90 -8.59
C THR A 434 -22.42 -7.43 -9.91
N ASN A 435 -21.50 -8.20 -10.48
CA ASN A 435 -20.99 -7.90 -11.83
C ASN A 435 -22.05 -8.14 -12.90
N SER A 436 -22.66 -9.33 -12.84
CA SER A 436 -23.75 -9.74 -13.71
C SER A 436 -24.72 -10.66 -12.97
N LEU A 437 -25.93 -10.82 -13.52
CA LEU A 437 -26.94 -11.75 -13.01
C LEU A 437 -27.66 -12.44 -14.18
N GLU A 438 -27.47 -13.75 -14.31
CA GLU A 438 -28.26 -14.63 -15.17
C GLU A 438 -29.27 -15.44 -14.33
N THR A 439 -30.55 -15.33 -14.68
CA THR A 439 -31.63 -16.04 -13.98
C THR A 439 -32.32 -17.05 -14.90
N ARG A 440 -32.61 -18.25 -14.39
CA ARG A 440 -33.43 -19.26 -15.10
C ARG A 440 -34.70 -19.65 -14.36
N GLY A 441 -34.73 -19.48 -13.04
CA GLY A 441 -35.88 -19.76 -12.19
C GLY A 441 -36.82 -18.56 -12.06
N ASN A 442 -37.29 -18.26 -10.86
CA ASN A 442 -38.18 -17.15 -10.53
C ASN A 442 -37.72 -16.44 -9.26
N PRO A 443 -36.59 -15.71 -9.31
CA PRO A 443 -36.12 -14.96 -8.15
C PRO A 443 -37.16 -13.93 -7.71
N GLN A 444 -37.26 -13.69 -6.40
CA GLN A 444 -38.03 -12.59 -5.82
C GLN A 444 -37.07 -11.53 -5.31
N LEU A 445 -37.30 -10.28 -5.68
CA LEU A 445 -36.52 -9.13 -5.21
C LEU A 445 -37.44 -8.17 -4.46
N GLU A 446 -37.08 -7.85 -3.23
CA GLU A 446 -37.77 -6.88 -2.38
C GLU A 446 -36.73 -5.88 -1.86
N TYR A 447 -36.98 -4.60 -2.05
CA TYR A 447 -36.08 -3.56 -1.55
C TYR A 447 -36.44 -3.22 -0.11
N ASP A 448 -35.44 -3.20 0.74
CA ASP A 448 -35.57 -2.63 2.08
C ASP A 448 -35.50 -1.11 1.97
N THR A 449 -36.60 -0.43 2.35
CA THR A 449 -36.71 1.02 2.20
C THR A 449 -35.83 1.80 3.17
N ASP A 450 -35.37 1.17 4.25
CA ASP A 450 -34.54 1.82 5.25
C ASP A 450 -33.10 2.02 4.74
N LEU A 451 -32.71 1.29 3.67
CA LEU A 451 -31.43 1.46 2.97
C LEU A 451 -31.34 2.72 2.09
N ALA A 452 -32.43 3.47 1.92
CA ALA A 452 -32.47 4.60 0.96
C ALA A 452 -31.55 5.77 1.33
N GLU A 453 -31.24 5.93 2.61
CA GLU A 453 -30.29 6.93 3.12
C GLU A 453 -28.99 6.28 3.63
N MET A 454 -28.82 4.97 3.44
CA MET A 454 -27.63 4.25 3.85
C MET A 454 -26.52 4.38 2.81
N GLU A 455 -25.32 4.67 3.31
CA GLU A 455 -24.08 4.71 2.56
C GLU A 455 -23.12 3.72 3.23
N ILE A 456 -22.55 2.81 2.44
CA ILE A 456 -21.41 2.03 2.90
C ILE A 456 -20.13 2.63 2.34
N THR A 457 -19.10 2.74 3.18
CA THR A 457 -17.79 3.23 2.75
C THR A 457 -16.92 2.04 2.36
N ILE A 458 -16.58 1.95 1.07
CA ILE A 458 -15.55 1.03 0.61
C ILE A 458 -14.22 1.77 0.74
N THR A 459 -13.52 1.48 1.82
CA THR A 459 -12.11 1.85 1.97
C THR A 459 -11.25 0.83 1.25
N GLY A 460 -9.94 1.03 1.21
CA GLY A 460 -9.07 -0.09 0.90
C GLY A 460 -7.87 -0.08 1.79
N GLY A 461 -7.24 -1.23 1.89
CA GLY A 461 -5.98 -1.45 2.59
C GLY A 461 -5.98 -1.21 4.10
N THR A 462 -5.70 -2.23 4.91
CA THR A 462 -4.82 -2.08 6.04
C THR A 462 -3.48 -1.69 5.49
N GLY A 463 -2.91 -0.72 6.16
CA GLY A 463 -1.83 0.05 5.60
C GLY A 463 -2.26 1.02 4.51
N GLN A 464 -3.37 0.96 3.76
CA GLN A 464 -3.66 2.01 2.77
C GLN A 464 -4.46 3.15 3.38
N ASN A 465 -3.78 4.25 3.69
CA ASN A 465 -4.52 5.39 4.19
C ASN A 465 -5.49 5.96 3.15
N PRO A 466 -6.65 6.43 3.61
CA PRO A 466 -7.63 7.08 2.75
C PRO A 466 -7.07 8.38 2.15
N ILE A 467 -7.14 8.55 0.84
CA ILE A 467 -6.80 9.80 0.16
C ILE A 467 -8.02 10.39 -0.52
N THR A 468 -8.33 11.63 -0.19
CA THR A 468 -9.40 12.42 -0.81
C THR A 468 -8.82 13.49 -1.73
N TYR A 469 -7.61 13.99 -1.45
CA TYR A 469 -6.99 15.07 -2.20
C TYR A 469 -5.57 14.71 -2.61
N LEU A 470 -5.27 14.84 -3.91
CA LEU A 470 -3.95 14.62 -4.48
C LEU A 470 -3.44 15.90 -5.15
N HIS A 471 -2.27 16.36 -4.70
CA HIS A 471 -1.57 17.50 -5.26
C HIS A 471 -0.12 17.11 -5.63
N VAL A 472 0.11 16.87 -6.92
CA VAL A 472 1.43 16.58 -7.49
C VAL A 472 1.93 17.81 -8.25
N SER A 473 3.22 18.09 -8.17
CA SER A 473 3.86 19.16 -8.94
C SER A 473 5.29 18.78 -9.30
N GLU A 474 5.75 19.11 -10.51
CA GLU A 474 7.16 19.00 -10.87
C GLU A 474 7.89 20.32 -10.62
N ASN A 475 9.09 20.24 -10.05
CA ASN A 475 10.00 21.35 -9.89
C ASN A 475 11.37 21.00 -10.49
N VAL A 476 11.68 21.59 -11.64
CA VAL A 476 12.96 21.37 -12.33
C VAL A 476 14.02 22.32 -11.80
N VAL A 477 15.15 21.75 -11.39
CA VAL A 477 16.28 22.43 -10.78
C VAL A 477 17.53 22.13 -11.60
N GLU A 478 18.13 23.18 -12.17
CA GLU A 478 19.35 23.10 -12.96
C GLU A 478 20.58 23.33 -12.05
N VAL A 479 21.56 22.43 -12.17
CA VAL A 479 22.82 22.47 -11.44
C VAL A 479 23.94 22.84 -12.41
N GLU A 480 24.60 23.98 -12.15
CA GLU A 480 25.75 24.48 -12.91
C GLU A 480 27.00 24.52 -12.01
N PHE A 481 28.04 23.77 -12.37
CA PHE A 481 29.30 23.72 -11.62
C PHE A 481 30.29 24.82 -12.08
N ASP A 482 31.16 25.28 -11.17
CA ASP A 482 32.12 26.39 -11.38
C ASP A 482 33.42 26.06 -12.15
#